data_AF-A0A916LKM8-F1
#
_entry.id   AF-A0A916LKM8-F1
#
_cell.length_a   1.000
_cell.length_b   1.000
_cell.length_c   1.000
_cell.angle_alpha   90.00
_cell.angle_beta   90.00
_cell.angle_gamma   90.00
#
_symmetry.space_group_name_H-M   'P 1'
#
loop_
_entity.id
_entity.type
_entity.pdbx_description
1 polymer ?
#
loop_
_entity_poly.entity_id
_entity_poly.type
_entity_poly.pdbx_seq_one_letter_code
_entity_poly.pdbx_strand_id
1 'polypeptide(L)'
;KSISSGDKKITFKIQGFKPPSSPVSRPGPARFEYNFYNYTDGVYTLTIVKKENLKNIFSILISGDNISVENEPRKNKFVKLNIIER
;
A
#
# COMPACT_ATOMS: atom_id res chain seq x y z
N LYS A 1 -9.92 -29.92 -7.29
CA LYS A 1 -10.40 -28.53 -7.49
C LYS A 1 -9.21 -27.59 -7.36
N SER A 2 -8.62 -27.19 -8.47
CA SER A 2 -7.54 -26.20 -8.52
C SER A 2 -8.15 -24.83 -8.30
N ILE A 3 -7.94 -24.25 -7.12
CA ILE A 3 -8.26 -22.85 -6.86
C ILE A 3 -7.21 -22.06 -7.63
N SER A 4 -7.61 -21.57 -8.80
CA SER A 4 -6.91 -20.49 -9.49
C SER A 4 -6.70 -19.37 -8.47
N SER A 5 -5.44 -19.13 -8.11
CA SER A 5 -5.01 -18.06 -7.22
C SER A 5 -5.42 -16.73 -7.86
N GLY A 6 -6.64 -16.28 -7.61
CA GLY A 6 -7.13 -15.00 -8.08
C GLY A 6 -6.15 -13.91 -7.66
N ASP A 7 -5.67 -13.14 -8.63
CA ASP A 7 -4.66 -12.11 -8.39
C ASP A 7 -5.02 -11.26 -7.16
N LYS A 8 -4.24 -11.41 -6.10
CA LYS A 8 -4.43 -10.68 -4.84
C LYS A 8 -4.04 -9.21 -5.07
N LYS A 9 -5.03 -8.37 -5.38
CA LYS A 9 -4.84 -6.95 -5.76
C LYS A 9 -5.42 -6.02 -4.70
N ILE A 10 -4.62 -5.06 -4.27
CA ILE A 10 -5.03 -3.97 -3.38
C ILE A 10 -4.79 -2.64 -4.11
N THR A 11 -5.79 -1.77 -4.18
CA THR A 11 -5.66 -0.46 -4.83
C THR A 11 -6.05 0.67 -3.89
N PHE A 12 -5.14 1.64 -3.71
CA PHE A 12 -5.36 2.86 -2.97
C PHE A 12 -5.42 4.05 -3.92
N LYS A 13 -6.47 4.87 -3.81
CA LYS A 13 -6.63 6.11 -4.57
C LYS A 13 -6.39 7.31 -3.66
N ILE A 14 -5.35 8.10 -3.93
CA ILE A 14 -5.07 9.36 -3.26
C ILE A 14 -5.78 10.47 -4.05
N GLN A 15 -6.99 10.83 -3.62
CA GLN A 15 -7.83 11.86 -4.26
C GLN A 15 -7.47 13.29 -3.83
N GLY A 16 -6.59 13.46 -2.84
CA GLY A 16 -6.10 14.77 -2.40
C GLY A 16 -5.03 14.63 -1.32
N PHE A 17 -4.25 15.68 -1.07
CA PHE A 17 -3.23 15.72 -0.02
C PHE A 17 -3.83 15.93 1.38
N LYS A 18 -5.11 15.65 1.60
CA LYS A 18 -5.72 15.84 2.92
C LYS A 18 -5.25 14.66 3.78
N PRO A 19 -4.36 14.87 4.77
CA PRO A 19 -4.06 13.79 5.70
C PRO A 19 -5.39 13.37 6.35
N PRO A 20 -5.60 12.06 6.63
CA PRO A 20 -6.64 11.68 7.58
C PRO A 20 -6.43 12.55 8.82
N SER A 21 -7.51 13.18 9.28
CA SER A 21 -7.49 14.29 10.24
C SER A 21 -6.77 13.89 11.54
N SER A 22 -5.45 14.02 11.56
CA SER A 22 -4.67 14.04 12.77
C SER A 22 -5.09 15.31 13.52
N PRO A 23 -5.49 15.22 14.80
CA PRO A 23 -5.83 16.40 15.60
C PRO A 23 -4.65 17.38 15.73
N VAL A 24 -3.43 16.94 15.39
CA VAL A 24 -2.22 17.75 15.40
C VAL A 24 -1.65 17.82 13.98
N SER A 25 -1.71 19.00 13.38
CA SER A 25 -0.96 19.29 12.15
C SER A 25 0.53 19.27 12.49
N ARG A 26 1.28 18.35 11.86
CA ARG A 26 2.73 18.27 12.02
C ARG A 26 3.40 18.60 10.69
N PRO A 27 4.47 19.39 10.67
CA PRO A 27 5.26 19.59 9.46
C PRO A 27 5.82 18.24 9.00
N GLY A 28 5.72 17.97 7.69
CA GLY A 28 6.24 16.73 7.10
C GLY A 28 5.39 16.23 5.93
N PRO A 29 5.80 15.12 5.29
CA PRO A 29 5.02 14.50 4.23
C PRO A 29 3.68 14.00 4.77
N ALA A 30 2.62 14.11 3.94
CA ALA A 30 1.31 13.54 4.26
C ALA A 30 1.45 12.03 4.50
N ARG A 31 0.88 11.55 5.61
CA ARG A 31 0.89 10.13 6.01
C ARG A 31 -0.51 9.55 5.82
N PHE A 32 -0.56 8.33 5.30
CA PHE A 32 -1.76 7.53 5.21
C PHE A 32 -1.47 6.20 5.89
N GLU A 33 -2.33 5.80 6.82
CA GLU A 33 -2.26 4.52 7.50
C GLU A 33 -3.41 3.64 7.02
N TYR A 34 -3.11 2.39 6.74
CA TYR A 34 -4.12 1.39 6.38
C TYR A 34 -3.83 0.11 7.13
N ASN A 35 -4.84 -0.36 7.86
CA ASN A 35 -4.79 -1.63 8.54
C ASN A 35 -5.29 -2.73 7.60
N PHE A 36 -4.49 -3.75 7.39
CA PHE A 36 -4.91 -4.94 6.68
C PHE A 36 -5.74 -5.83 7.63
N TYR A 37 -6.91 -6.26 7.20
CA TYR A 37 -7.77 -7.19 7.94
C TYR A 37 -8.06 -8.42 7.08
N ASN A 38 -8.10 -9.61 7.68
CA ASN A 38 -8.47 -10.87 7.02
C ASN A 38 -7.69 -11.19 5.74
N TYR A 39 -6.41 -10.83 5.71
CA TYR A 39 -5.51 -11.20 4.63
C TYR A 39 -5.09 -12.67 4.77
N THR A 40 -4.66 -13.26 3.66
CA THR A 40 -4.09 -14.61 3.65
C THR A 40 -2.69 -14.54 3.10
N ASP A 41 -1.81 -15.42 3.56
CA ASP A 41 -0.42 -15.45 3.12
C ASP A 41 -0.28 -15.48 1.59
N GLY A 42 0.69 -14.73 1.09
CA GLY A 42 1.04 -14.68 -0.32
C GLY A 42 1.42 -13.30 -0.81
N VAL A 43 1.69 -13.23 -2.11
CA VAL A 43 2.11 -12.01 -2.79
C VAL A 43 0.89 -11.20 -3.23
N TYR A 44 0.87 -9.93 -2.86
CA TYR A 44 -0.13 -8.97 -3.27
C TYR A 44 0.47 -7.90 -4.18
N THR A 45 -0.31 -7.49 -5.18
CA THR A 45 -0.03 -6.28 -5.95
C THR A 45 -0.70 -5.09 -5.29
N LEU A 46 0.11 -4.16 -4.80
CA LEU A 46 -0.33 -2.93 -4.16
C LEU A 46 -0.20 -1.76 -5.14
N THR A 47 -1.32 -1.22 -5.61
CA THR A 47 -1.34 -0.07 -6.54
C THR A 47 -1.77 1.19 -5.82
N ILE A 48 -0.91 2.21 -5.81
CA ILE A 48 -1.22 3.54 -5.30
C ILE A 48 -1.41 4.47 -6.50
N VAL A 49 -2.60 5.09 -6.61
CA VAL A 49 -2.97 6.00 -7.69
C VAL A 49 -3.04 7.43 -7.16
N LYS A 50 -2.35 8.37 -7.80
CA LYS A 50 -2.35 9.80 -7.49
C LYS A 50 -2.86 10.59 -8.68
N LYS A 51 -3.80 11.52 -8.43
CA LYS A 51 -4.41 12.40 -9.46
C LYS A 51 -4.85 11.62 -10.71
N GLU A 52 -5.41 10.44 -10.49
CA GLU A 52 -5.97 9.51 -11.49
C GLU A 52 -5.00 8.90 -12.52
N ASN A 53 -3.81 9.47 -12.72
CA ASN A 53 -2.89 9.06 -13.79
C ASN A 53 -1.54 8.53 -13.29
N LEU A 54 -1.04 8.99 -12.14
CA LEU A 54 0.25 8.53 -11.61
C LEU A 54 0.07 7.29 -10.76
N LYS A 55 0.77 6.20 -11.11
CA LYS A 55 0.68 4.92 -10.42
C LYS A 55 2.02 4.53 -9.81
N ASN A 56 2.00 4.10 -8.56
CA ASN A 56 3.10 3.39 -7.92
C ASN A 56 2.60 1.98 -7.60
N ILE A 57 3.20 0.99 -8.26
CA ILE A 57 2.85 -0.42 -8.11
C ILE A 57 3.96 -1.09 -7.31
N PHE A 58 3.58 -1.70 -6.20
CA PHE A 58 4.45 -2.46 -5.32
C PHE A 58 4.03 -3.93 -5.34
N SER A 59 4.99 -4.81 -5.12
CA SER A 59 4.73 -6.19 -4.74
C SER A 59 5.02 -6.33 -3.25
N ILE A 60 4.03 -6.76 -2.48
CA ILE A 60 4.19 -7.02 -1.04
C ILE A 60 3.96 -8.50 -0.79
N LEU A 61 4.79 -9.12 0.05
CA LEU A 61 4.56 -10.47 0.55
C LEU A 61 4.01 -10.36 1.96
N ILE A 62 2.92 -11.07 2.20
CA ILE A 62 2.34 -11.24 3.54
C ILE A 62 2.58 -12.69 3.95
N SER A 63 3.16 -12.90 5.12
CA SER A 63 3.53 -14.23 5.64
C SER A 63 3.36 -14.25 7.15
N GLY A 64 2.25 -14.81 7.63
CA GLY A 64 1.83 -14.69 9.03
C GLY A 64 1.59 -13.24 9.40
N ASP A 65 2.24 -12.78 10.48
CA ASP A 65 2.13 -11.40 10.96
C ASP A 65 3.14 -10.43 10.29
N ASN A 66 3.97 -10.94 9.38
CA ASN A 66 5.00 -10.16 8.70
C ASN A 66 4.52 -9.68 7.33
N ILE A 67 4.90 -8.45 7.00
CA ILE A 67 4.71 -7.86 5.67
C ILE A 67 6.08 -7.40 5.16
N SER A 68 6.46 -7.81 3.94
CA SER A 68 7.68 -7.34 3.26
C SER A 68 7.34 -6.69 1.93
N VAL A 69 8.20 -5.77 1.48
CA VAL A 69 8.14 -5.20 0.12
C VAL A 69 9.13 -5.95 -0.76
N GLU A 70 8.61 -6.74 -1.69
CA GLU A 70 9.42 -7.53 -2.65
C GLU A 70 9.85 -6.67 -3.85
N ASN A 71 8.99 -5.73 -4.27
CA ASN A 71 9.28 -4.86 -5.40
C ASN A 71 8.67 -3.47 -5.22
N GLU A 72 9.38 -2.47 -5.72
CA GLU A 72 8.97 -1.07 -5.68
C GLU A 72 9.19 -0.34 -7.02
N PRO A 73 8.44 0.74 -7.28
CA PRO A 73 8.60 1.53 -8.50
C PRO A 73 9.99 2.17 -8.58
N ARG A 74 10.72 1.88 -9.67
CA ARG A 74 12.05 2.47 -9.94
C ARG A 74 12.01 3.91 -10.46
N LYS A 75 10.90 4.31 -11.10
CA LYS A 75 10.71 5.63 -11.71
C LYS A 75 9.41 6.25 -11.23
N ASN A 76 9.37 7.58 -11.15
CA ASN A 76 8.17 8.35 -10.77
C ASN A 76 7.57 7.89 -9.43
N LYS A 77 8.42 7.44 -8.50
CA LYS A 77 8.02 7.06 -7.14
C LYS A 77 7.60 8.32 -6.38
N PHE A 78 6.37 8.36 -5.89
CA PHE A 78 5.79 9.50 -5.19
C PHE A 78 5.26 9.16 -3.79
N VAL A 79 5.38 7.91 -3.38
CA VAL A 79 5.11 7.43 -2.01
C VAL A 79 6.24 6.51 -1.54
N LYS A 80 6.48 6.53 -0.23
CA LYS A 80 7.31 5.54 0.45
C LYS A 80 6.39 4.68 1.31
N LEU A 81 6.48 3.36 1.19
CA LEU A 81 5.81 2.46 2.11
C LEU A 81 6.61 2.40 3.41
N ASN A 82 5.90 2.49 4.52
CA ASN A 82 6.44 2.21 5.85
C ASN A 82 5.59 1.09 6.44
N ILE A 83 6.21 -0.07 6.65
CA ILE A 83 5.55 -1.22 7.26
C ILE A 83 5.72 -1.06 8.77
N ILE A 84 4.60 -1.14 9.49
CA ILE A 84 4.57 -1.06 10.94
C ILE A 84 4.01 -2.39 11.42
N GLU A 85 4.89 -3.23 11.94
CA GLU A 85 4.52 -4.43 12.69
C GLU A 85 3.98 -3.98 14.06
N ARG A 86 2.89 -4.59 14.51
CA ARG A 86 2.32 -4.34 15.85
C ARG A 86 2.52 -5.55 16.73
#